data_AF-A0A924VAA5-F1
#
_entry.id   AF-A0A924VAA5-F1
#
_cell.length_a   1.000
_cell.length_b   1.000
_cell.length_c   1.000
_cell.angle_alpha   90.00
_cell.angle_beta   90.00
_cell.angle_gamma   90.00
#
_symmetry.space_group_name_H-M   'P 1'
#
loop_
_entity.id
_entity.type
_entity.pdbx_description
1 polymer ?
#
loop_
_entity_poly.entity_id
_entity_poly.type
_entity_poly.pdbx_seq_one_letter_code
_entity_poly.pdbx_strand_id
1 'polypeptide(L)'
;MATFKQSVYFWPDSSDSIPLNQDLIVIALDTLPTTLRFQARKLIRIAIKQVLAKILGCTFDEIELTFELGQAPRLSQPKHNIGLSISHESGLTIAAIHLNGKVGVDLLASKTIPDKGEIETLALEYLGAQTAEHLSRMANLEQKLAFAQAWTAFEARLKCEEKNLTEWTASSALQLNMLKVRSLILPDGYIGTIAFSD
;
A
#
# COMPACT_ATOMS: atom_id res chain seq x y z
N MET A 1 10.37 -13.34 -16.10
CA MET A 1 10.99 -13.01 -14.79
C MET A 1 9.97 -13.36 -13.71
N ALA A 2 10.34 -14.10 -12.68
CA ALA A 2 9.43 -14.36 -11.56
C ALA A 2 9.16 -13.04 -10.84
N THR A 3 7.91 -12.58 -10.84
CA THR A 3 7.50 -11.41 -10.06
C THR A 3 7.53 -11.79 -8.59
N PHE A 4 8.51 -11.29 -7.83
CA PHE A 4 8.57 -11.50 -6.39
C PHE A 4 7.33 -10.86 -5.74
N LYS A 5 6.46 -11.69 -5.18
CA LYS A 5 5.31 -11.24 -4.40
C LYS A 5 5.72 -11.03 -2.94
N GLN A 6 5.13 -10.05 -2.29
CA GLN A 6 5.35 -9.72 -0.88
C GLN A 6 4.30 -10.43 -0.02
N SER A 7 4.75 -11.19 0.98
CA SER A 7 3.86 -11.80 1.97
C SER A 7 3.16 -10.73 2.82
N VAL A 8 1.92 -11.03 3.22
CA VAL A 8 1.08 -10.20 4.07
C VAL A 8 0.67 -11.00 5.30
N TYR A 9 0.86 -10.41 6.49
CA TYR A 9 0.59 -11.05 7.78
C TYR A 9 -0.72 -10.54 8.36
N PHE A 10 -1.72 -11.41 8.49
CA PHE A 10 -3.01 -11.05 9.07
C PHE A 10 -2.89 -10.94 10.59
N TRP A 11 -3.21 -9.77 11.14
CA TRP A 11 -2.99 -9.45 12.54
C TRP A 11 -4.29 -9.52 13.35
N PRO A 12 -4.30 -10.12 14.57
CA PRO A 12 -3.17 -10.64 15.34
C PRO A 12 -2.80 -12.10 15.09
N ASP A 13 -3.51 -12.81 14.20
CA ASP A 13 -3.38 -14.26 14.00
C ASP A 13 -1.96 -14.68 13.57
N SER A 14 -1.26 -13.82 12.84
CA SER A 14 0.11 -14.03 12.37
C SER A 14 1.17 -13.47 13.32
N SER A 15 0.81 -13.18 14.57
CA SER A 15 1.74 -12.52 15.50
C SER A 15 3.01 -13.33 15.72
N ASP A 16 2.92 -14.66 15.82
CA ASP A 16 4.07 -15.55 16.02
C ASP A 16 4.87 -15.86 14.76
N SER A 17 4.30 -15.62 13.57
CA SER A 17 4.94 -15.89 12.28
C SER A 17 5.57 -14.65 11.63
N ILE A 18 5.47 -13.48 12.25
CA ILE A 18 6.01 -12.25 11.69
C ILE A 18 7.55 -12.28 11.68
N PRO A 19 8.20 -12.01 10.54
CA PRO A 19 9.65 -12.12 10.42
C PRO A 19 10.33 -10.91 11.05
N LEU A 20 10.98 -11.11 12.19
CA LEU A 20 11.66 -10.03 12.93
C LEU A 20 12.96 -9.56 12.26
N ASN A 21 13.47 -10.31 11.28
CA ASN A 21 14.72 -10.02 10.57
C ASN A 21 14.50 -9.47 9.15
N GLN A 22 13.25 -9.17 8.77
CA GLN A 22 12.95 -8.56 7.47
C GLN A 22 12.79 -7.06 7.62
N ASP A 23 13.42 -6.30 6.73
CA ASP A 23 13.29 -4.85 6.70
C ASP A 23 11.90 -4.39 6.24
N LEU A 24 11.24 -5.19 5.38
CA LEU A 24 9.96 -4.85 4.77
C LEU A 24 8.86 -5.82 5.20
N ILE A 25 7.89 -5.29 5.94
CA ILE A 25 6.81 -6.06 6.54
C ILE A 25 5.48 -5.44 6.10
N VAL A 26 4.51 -6.30 5.74
CA VAL A 26 3.15 -5.88 5.42
C VAL A 26 2.19 -6.64 6.30
N ILE A 27 1.33 -5.91 7.01
CA ILE A 27 0.28 -6.49 7.85
C ILE A 27 -1.10 -6.13 7.31
N ALA A 28 -2.08 -6.99 7.57
CA ALA A 28 -3.47 -6.77 7.21
C ALA A 28 -4.40 -7.00 8.39
N LEU A 29 -5.54 -6.32 8.40
CA LEU A 29 -6.66 -6.62 9.28
C LEU A 29 -7.93 -6.68 8.45
N ASP A 30 -8.72 -7.72 8.68
CA ASP A 30 -10.09 -7.76 8.20
C ASP A 30 -10.89 -6.66 8.89
N THR A 31 -11.68 -5.95 8.10
CA THR A 31 -12.63 -4.96 8.59
C THR A 31 -14.00 -5.33 8.07
N LEU A 32 -15.06 -4.87 8.74
CA LEU A 32 -16.38 -5.04 8.14
C LEU A 32 -16.47 -4.10 6.92
N PRO A 33 -17.16 -4.48 5.85
CA PRO A 33 -17.39 -3.58 4.71
C PRO A 33 -18.03 -2.24 5.10
N THR A 34 -18.77 -2.23 6.21
CA THR A 34 -19.43 -1.05 6.79
C THR A 34 -18.56 -0.30 7.81
N THR A 35 -17.36 -0.79 8.13
CA THR A 35 -16.44 -0.11 9.05
C THR A 35 -16.08 1.26 8.50
N LEU A 36 -16.34 2.29 9.29
CA LEU A 36 -15.99 3.66 8.93
C LEU A 36 -14.47 3.79 8.82
N ARG A 37 -13.98 4.55 7.83
CA ARG A 37 -12.52 4.73 7.60
C ARG A 37 -11.75 5.13 8.85
N PHE A 38 -12.34 5.97 9.72
CA PHE A 38 -11.73 6.36 11.00
C PHE A 38 -11.53 5.17 11.96
N GLN A 39 -12.48 4.24 12.03
CA GLN A 39 -12.37 3.05 12.88
C GLN A 39 -11.30 2.09 12.33
N ALA A 40 -11.30 1.83 11.01
CA ALA A 40 -10.27 1.02 10.36
C ALA A 40 -8.87 1.59 10.62
N ARG A 41 -8.71 2.91 10.50
CA ARG A 41 -7.47 3.64 10.84
C ARG A 41 -7.06 3.42 12.30
N LYS A 42 -7.99 3.46 13.25
CA LYS A 42 -7.68 3.22 14.66
C LYS A 42 -7.16 1.80 14.89
N LEU A 43 -7.80 0.80 14.29
CA LEU A 43 -7.43 -0.61 14.44
C LEU A 43 -6.03 -0.91 13.85
N ILE A 44 -5.78 -0.49 12.61
CA ILE A 44 -4.47 -0.71 11.98
C ILE A 44 -3.34 0.02 12.73
N ARG A 45 -3.60 1.19 13.32
CA ARG A 45 -2.62 1.91 14.15
C ARG A 45 -2.23 1.14 15.41
N ILE A 46 -3.21 0.51 16.07
CA ILE A 46 -2.93 -0.36 17.22
C ILE A 46 -2.08 -1.56 16.78
N ALA A 47 -2.43 -2.19 15.64
CA ALA A 47 -1.66 -3.30 15.09
C ALA A 47 -0.22 -2.90 14.74
N ILE A 48 -0.02 -1.76 14.06
CA ILE A 48 1.32 -1.21 13.76
C ILE A 48 2.12 -1.06 15.06
N LYS A 49 1.53 -0.49 16.12
CA LYS A 49 2.21 -0.34 17.41
C LYS A 49 2.63 -1.68 18.01
N GLN A 50 1.74 -2.68 17.99
CA GLN A 50 2.05 -4.01 18.53
C GLN A 50 3.15 -4.71 17.74
N VAL A 51 3.12 -4.60 16.40
CA VAL A 51 4.13 -5.16 15.52
C VAL A 51 5.49 -4.51 15.73
N LEU A 52 5.54 -3.17 15.77
CA LEU A 52 6.78 -2.43 16.02
C LEU A 52 7.36 -2.72 17.42
N ALA A 53 6.51 -2.82 18.44
CA ALA A 53 6.93 -3.22 19.79
C ALA A 53 7.64 -4.58 19.76
N LYS A 54 7.06 -5.57 19.04
CA LYS A 54 7.63 -6.90 18.87
C LYS A 54 8.97 -6.87 18.10
N ILE A 55 9.05 -6.14 16.99
CA ILE A 55 10.27 -6.05 16.16
C ILE A 55 11.40 -5.35 16.92
N LEU A 56 11.07 -4.29 17.66
CA LEU A 56 12.05 -3.42 18.32
C LEU A 56 12.39 -3.89 19.74
N GLY A 57 11.78 -4.98 20.21
CA GLY A 57 12.01 -5.53 21.54
C GLY A 57 11.61 -4.58 22.68
N CYS A 58 10.60 -3.74 22.46
CA CYS A 58 10.10 -2.78 23.45
C CYS A 58 8.61 -2.99 23.73
N THR A 59 8.05 -2.24 24.67
CA THR A 59 6.63 -2.29 25.03
C THR A 59 5.76 -1.49 24.05
N PHE A 60 4.45 -1.74 24.10
CA PHE A 60 3.46 -1.00 23.30
C PHE A 60 3.45 0.49 23.63
N ASP A 61 3.67 0.87 24.88
CA ASP A 61 3.61 2.25 25.34
C ASP A 61 4.85 3.06 24.91
N GLU A 62 5.98 2.39 24.67
CA GLU A 62 7.19 3.00 24.11
C GLU A 62 7.09 3.28 22.59
N ILE A 63 6.04 2.81 21.93
CA ILE A 63 5.78 3.14 20.53
C ILE A 63 4.83 4.33 20.46
N GLU A 64 5.38 5.50 20.15
CA GLU A 64 4.60 6.69 19.87
C GLU A 64 4.47 6.93 18.36
N LEU A 65 3.23 7.02 17.89
CA LEU A 65 2.92 7.34 16.50
C LEU A 65 2.31 8.74 16.42
N THR A 66 2.85 9.57 15.52
CA THR A 66 2.31 10.87 15.17
C THR A 66 1.56 10.78 13.84
N PHE A 67 0.51 11.60 13.70
CA PHE A 67 -0.36 11.60 12.54
C PHE A 67 -0.76 13.02 12.18
N GLU A 68 -0.47 13.41 10.95
CA GLU A 68 -0.98 14.63 10.36
C GLU A 68 -2.03 14.29 9.30
N LEU A 69 -3.00 15.18 9.10
CA LEU A 69 -4.04 14.99 8.09
C LEU A 69 -3.41 14.90 6.70
N GLY A 70 -3.71 13.82 5.99
CA GLY A 70 -3.17 13.57 4.64
C GLY A 70 -1.75 13.04 4.60
N GLN A 71 -1.09 12.85 5.75
CA GLN A 71 0.28 12.36 5.82
C GLN A 71 0.35 10.90 6.27
N ALA A 72 1.43 10.24 5.86
CA ALA A 72 1.80 8.94 6.38
C ALA A 72 2.03 9.01 7.92
N PRO A 73 1.69 7.95 8.66
CA PRO A 73 2.03 7.89 10.08
C PRO A 73 3.54 7.89 10.29
N ARG A 74 4.01 8.52 11.36
CA ARG A 74 5.44 8.53 11.70
C ARG A 74 5.67 8.08 13.13
N LEU A 75 6.84 7.52 13.40
CA LEU A 75 7.31 7.27 14.76
C LEU A 75 7.90 8.54 15.36
N SER A 76 7.62 8.80 16.63
CA SER A 76 8.35 9.81 17.41
C SER A 76 9.84 9.47 17.48
N GLN A 77 10.67 10.51 17.69
CA GLN A 77 12.13 10.37 17.87
C GLN A 77 12.48 9.31 18.93
N PRO A 78 13.54 8.50 18.76
CA PRO A 78 14.62 8.59 17.76
C PRO A 78 14.47 7.69 16.51
N LYS A 79 13.30 7.11 16.23
CA LYS A 79 13.13 6.03 15.23
C LYS A 79 12.70 6.53 13.84
N HIS A 80 13.26 7.63 13.33
CA HIS A 80 12.76 8.35 12.15
C HIS A 80 12.97 7.63 10.80
N ASN A 81 13.88 6.65 10.74
CA ASN A 81 14.17 5.94 9.49
C ASN A 81 13.12 4.85 9.17
N ILE A 82 12.24 4.54 10.11
CA ILE A 82 11.18 3.56 9.89
C ILE A 82 10.04 4.23 9.11
N GLY A 83 9.92 3.86 7.83
CA GLY A 83 8.81 4.25 6.98
C GLY A 83 7.55 3.44 7.32
N LEU A 84 6.41 4.12 7.29
CA LEU A 84 5.10 3.52 7.49
C LEU A 84 4.14 4.00 6.40
N SER A 85 3.29 3.10 5.90
CA SER A 85 2.23 3.46 4.97
C SER A 85 0.99 2.65 5.26
N ILE A 86 -0.19 3.22 5.04
CA ILE A 86 -1.48 2.56 5.29
C ILE A 86 -2.36 2.72 4.05
N SER A 87 -3.05 1.65 3.69
CA SER A 87 -4.16 1.72 2.73
C SER A 87 -5.39 0.97 3.23
N HIS A 88 -6.55 1.39 2.71
CA HIS A 88 -7.86 0.95 3.16
C HIS A 88 -8.76 0.71 1.96
N GLU A 89 -9.44 -0.42 1.97
CA GLU A 89 -10.52 -0.74 1.07
C GLU A 89 -11.66 -1.41 1.87
N SER A 90 -12.87 -1.41 1.32
CA SER A 90 -14.02 -2.09 1.89
C SER A 90 -13.67 -3.54 2.23
N GLY A 91 -13.67 -3.86 3.52
CA GLY A 91 -13.41 -5.20 4.02
C GLY A 91 -11.96 -5.47 4.45
N LEU A 92 -10.99 -4.63 4.06
CA LEU A 92 -9.57 -4.89 4.32
C LEU A 92 -8.77 -3.61 4.53
N THR A 93 -7.97 -3.57 5.59
CA THR A 93 -6.95 -2.54 5.79
C THR A 93 -5.58 -3.16 5.87
N ILE A 94 -4.60 -2.51 5.24
CA ILE A 94 -3.21 -2.95 5.27
C ILE A 94 -2.29 -1.83 5.74
N ALA A 95 -1.17 -2.22 6.33
CA ALA A 95 -0.06 -1.31 6.58
C ALA A 95 1.26 -1.94 6.14
N ALA A 96 2.14 -1.11 5.58
CA ALA A 96 3.51 -1.44 5.29
C ALA A 96 4.43 -0.76 6.29
N ILE A 97 5.47 -1.49 6.70
CA ILE A 97 6.52 -1.05 7.60
C ILE A 97 7.85 -1.34 6.89
N HIS A 98 8.68 -0.31 6.75
CA HIS A 98 10.02 -0.44 6.23
C HIS A 98 11.00 0.08 7.27
N LEU A 99 11.80 -0.80 7.87
CA LEU A 99 12.62 -0.47 9.04
C LEU A 99 13.72 0.56 8.74
N ASN A 100 14.17 0.64 7.48
CA ASN A 100 15.35 1.40 7.09
C ASN A 100 15.13 2.28 5.85
N GLY A 101 13.95 2.87 5.66
CA GLY A 101 13.66 3.58 4.42
C GLY A 101 12.19 3.91 4.21
N LYS A 102 11.90 4.56 3.08
CA LYS A 102 10.55 4.97 2.70
C LYS A 102 9.74 3.79 2.19
N VAL A 103 8.44 3.86 2.43
CA VAL A 103 7.51 2.84 1.95
C VAL A 103 6.16 3.44 1.64
N GLY A 104 5.50 2.89 0.63
CA GLY A 104 4.13 3.19 0.28
C GLY A 104 3.37 1.91 -0.01
N VAL A 105 2.09 1.85 0.37
CA VAL A 105 1.25 0.69 0.11
C VAL A 105 -0.10 1.13 -0.41
N ASP A 106 -0.63 0.36 -1.36
CA ASP A 106 -1.99 0.57 -1.82
C ASP A 106 -2.71 -0.74 -2.15
N LEU A 107 -4.05 -0.71 -2.06
CA LEU A 107 -4.90 -1.81 -2.45
C LEU A 107 -6.21 -1.33 -3.08
N LEU A 108 -6.79 -2.20 -3.90
CA LEU A 108 -8.07 -2.02 -4.55
C LEU A 108 -8.87 -3.34 -4.49
N ALA A 109 -10.17 -3.27 -4.26
CA ALA A 109 -11.03 -4.45 -4.34
C ALA A 109 -11.49 -4.68 -5.78
N SER A 110 -11.58 -5.94 -6.21
CA SER A 110 -12.03 -6.30 -7.55
C SER A 110 -13.44 -5.79 -7.87
N LYS A 111 -14.27 -5.66 -6.83
CA LYS A 111 -15.64 -5.12 -6.92
C LYS A 111 -15.70 -3.59 -7.06
N THR A 112 -14.62 -2.88 -6.71
CA THR A 112 -14.52 -1.41 -6.79
C THR A 112 -13.74 -0.95 -8.01
N ILE A 113 -13.18 -1.89 -8.80
CA ILE A 113 -12.54 -1.55 -10.07
C ILE A 113 -13.56 -0.87 -11.00
N PRO A 114 -13.24 0.31 -11.54
CA PRO A 114 -14.10 1.04 -12.44
C PRO A 114 -14.55 0.26 -13.68
N ASP A 115 -15.54 0.79 -14.38
CA ASP A 115 -15.90 0.28 -15.69
C ASP A 115 -14.86 0.66 -16.76
N LYS A 116 -15.05 0.14 -17.98
CA LYS A 116 -14.08 0.34 -19.06
C LYS A 116 -13.89 1.82 -19.42
N GLY A 117 -14.96 2.61 -19.45
CA GLY A 117 -14.86 4.02 -19.83
C GLY A 117 -14.09 4.83 -18.81
N GLU A 118 -14.39 4.59 -17.53
CA GLU A 118 -13.68 5.24 -16.43
C GLU A 118 -12.21 4.78 -16.33
N ILE A 119 -11.91 3.50 -16.58
CA ILE A 119 -10.53 3.00 -16.69
C ILE A 119 -9.74 3.75 -17.77
N GLU A 120 -10.34 3.96 -18.96
CA GLU A 120 -9.66 4.64 -20.07
C GLU A 120 -9.32 6.09 -19.72
N THR A 121 -10.25 6.80 -19.08
CA THR A 121 -10.02 8.18 -18.58
C THR A 121 -8.93 8.22 -17.51
N LEU A 122 -9.08 7.42 -16.44
CA LEU A 122 -8.14 7.41 -15.31
C LEU A 122 -6.73 6.99 -15.75
N ALA A 123 -6.63 6.00 -16.65
CA ALA A 123 -5.33 5.56 -17.16
C ALA A 123 -4.64 6.65 -17.97
N LEU A 124 -5.38 7.39 -18.80
CA LEU A 124 -4.81 8.48 -19.59
C LEU A 124 -4.33 9.63 -18.69
N GLU A 125 -5.17 10.05 -17.74
CA GLU A 125 -4.93 11.21 -16.88
C GLU A 125 -3.84 10.96 -15.84
N TYR A 126 -3.76 9.76 -15.26
CA TYR A 126 -2.89 9.48 -14.11
C TYR A 126 -1.75 8.48 -14.39
N LEU A 127 -1.97 7.50 -15.28
CA LEU A 127 -0.99 6.46 -15.58
C LEU A 127 -0.19 6.73 -16.88
N GLY A 128 -0.62 7.73 -17.65
CA GLY A 128 0.02 8.19 -18.88
C GLY A 128 -0.42 7.41 -20.12
N ALA A 129 -0.17 8.02 -21.29
CA ALA A 129 -0.66 7.55 -22.59
C ALA A 129 -0.21 6.12 -22.94
N GLN A 130 1.02 5.74 -22.62
CA GLN A 130 1.54 4.39 -22.91
C GLN A 130 0.77 3.32 -22.12
N THR A 131 0.51 3.56 -20.83
CA THR A 131 -0.26 2.64 -20.00
C THR A 131 -1.71 2.56 -20.47
N ALA A 132 -2.33 3.71 -20.78
CA ALA A 132 -3.68 3.76 -21.31
C ALA A 132 -3.83 2.99 -22.64
N GLU A 133 -2.89 3.17 -23.57
CA GLU A 133 -2.86 2.45 -24.85
C GLU A 133 -2.64 0.94 -24.66
N HIS A 134 -1.83 0.53 -23.69
CA HIS A 134 -1.67 -0.87 -23.36
C HIS A 134 -2.95 -1.50 -22.82
N LEU A 135 -3.62 -0.82 -21.89
CA LEU A 135 -4.86 -1.28 -21.27
C LEU A 135 -6.03 -1.33 -22.26
N SER A 136 -6.13 -0.39 -23.21
CA SER A 136 -7.24 -0.34 -24.17
C SER A 136 -7.27 -1.53 -25.14
N ARG A 137 -6.14 -2.22 -25.31
CA ARG A 137 -6.00 -3.41 -26.16
C ARG A 137 -6.41 -4.72 -25.47
N MET A 138 -6.65 -4.70 -24.16
CA MET A 138 -6.94 -5.90 -23.38
C MET A 138 -8.44 -6.25 -23.40
N ALA A 139 -8.76 -7.53 -23.20
CA ALA A 139 -10.13 -7.96 -22.95
C ALA A 139 -10.62 -7.42 -21.59
N ASN A 140 -11.93 -7.25 -21.41
CA ASN A 140 -12.50 -6.53 -20.26
C ASN A 140 -11.98 -7.00 -18.89
N LEU A 141 -12.00 -8.31 -18.61
CA LEU A 141 -11.54 -8.84 -17.32
C LEU A 141 -10.03 -8.64 -17.12
N GLU A 142 -9.23 -8.83 -18.17
CA GLU A 142 -7.78 -8.63 -18.15
C GLU A 142 -7.44 -7.15 -17.97
N GLN A 143 -8.16 -6.26 -18.67
CA GLN A 143 -8.04 -4.81 -18.57
C GLN A 143 -8.28 -4.35 -17.13
N LYS A 144 -9.35 -4.84 -16.49
CA LYS A 144 -9.66 -4.50 -15.09
C LYS A 144 -8.54 -4.90 -14.15
N LEU A 145 -8.03 -6.13 -14.28
CA LEU A 145 -6.94 -6.62 -13.44
C LEU A 145 -5.64 -5.83 -13.68
N ALA A 146 -5.28 -5.60 -14.93
CA ALA A 146 -4.08 -4.85 -15.30
C ALA A 146 -4.17 -3.38 -14.86
N PHE A 147 -5.35 -2.75 -14.98
CA PHE A 147 -5.60 -1.42 -14.46
C PHE A 147 -5.42 -1.40 -12.94
N ALA A 148 -6.05 -2.32 -12.21
CA ALA A 148 -5.92 -2.39 -10.75
C ALA A 148 -4.45 -2.51 -10.31
N GLN A 149 -3.67 -3.37 -10.99
CA GLN A 149 -2.24 -3.53 -10.71
C GLN A 149 -1.43 -2.25 -10.98
N ALA A 150 -1.71 -1.59 -12.11
CA ALA A 150 -1.03 -0.34 -12.48
C ALA A 150 -1.42 0.80 -11.52
N TRP A 151 -2.69 0.89 -11.15
CA TRP A 151 -3.22 1.88 -10.22
C TRP A 151 -2.62 1.73 -8.83
N THR A 152 -2.69 0.54 -8.23
CA THR A 152 -2.12 0.31 -6.89
C THR A 152 -0.60 0.51 -6.88
N ALA A 153 0.09 0.21 -7.99
CA ALA A 153 1.53 0.51 -8.10
C ALA A 153 1.81 2.02 -8.15
N PHE A 154 1.01 2.79 -8.89
CA PHE A 154 1.13 4.23 -8.96
C PHE A 154 0.85 4.90 -7.61
N GLU A 155 -0.26 4.57 -6.96
CA GLU A 155 -0.60 5.11 -5.64
C GLU A 155 0.40 4.70 -4.55
N ALA A 156 0.87 3.45 -4.56
CA ALA A 156 1.91 3.02 -3.63
C ALA A 156 3.20 3.84 -3.80
N ARG A 157 3.60 4.16 -5.04
CA ARG A 157 4.78 5.02 -5.30
C ARG A 157 4.56 6.45 -4.83
N LEU A 158 3.38 7.01 -5.07
CA LEU A 158 3.03 8.35 -4.56
C LEU A 158 3.10 8.39 -3.04
N LYS A 159 2.51 7.40 -2.36
CA LYS A 159 2.55 7.28 -0.90
C LYS A 159 3.98 7.11 -0.38
N CYS A 160 4.81 6.37 -1.08
CA CYS A 160 6.23 6.19 -0.74
C CYS A 160 7.01 7.51 -0.80
N GLU A 161 6.70 8.38 -1.77
CA GLU A 161 7.28 9.73 -1.86
C GLU A 161 6.49 10.80 -1.09
N GLU A 162 5.48 10.42 -0.31
CA GLU A 162 4.61 11.33 0.45
C GLU A 162 3.94 12.41 -0.44
N LYS A 163 3.66 12.05 -1.70
CA LYS A 163 2.98 12.88 -2.67
C LYS A 163 1.48 12.59 -2.69
N ASN A 164 0.69 13.63 -2.93
CA ASN A 164 -0.74 13.49 -3.20
C ASN A 164 -0.97 12.91 -4.60
N LEU A 165 -2.19 12.44 -4.86
CA LEU A 165 -2.64 12.07 -6.20
C LEU A 165 -2.54 13.29 -7.13
N THR A 166 -1.77 13.15 -8.20
CA THR A 166 -1.58 14.18 -9.23
C THR A 166 -1.63 13.53 -10.60
N GLU A 167 -2.14 14.28 -11.58
CA GLU A 167 -2.12 13.86 -12.98
C GLU A 167 -0.70 13.55 -13.47
N TRP A 168 -0.65 12.70 -14.49
CA TRP A 168 0.57 12.21 -15.07
C TRP A 168 1.39 13.33 -15.69
N THR A 169 2.69 13.29 -15.42
CA THR A 169 3.69 14.07 -16.14
C THR A 169 4.93 13.22 -16.37
N ALA A 170 5.65 13.45 -17.47
CA ALA A 170 6.86 12.68 -17.78
C ALA A 170 7.91 12.78 -16.65
N SER A 171 8.08 13.96 -16.04
CA SER A 171 9.02 14.18 -14.95
C SER A 171 8.65 13.42 -13.67
N SER A 172 7.37 13.44 -13.28
CA SER A 172 6.90 12.68 -12.10
C SER A 172 6.99 11.17 -12.33
N ALA A 173 6.65 10.69 -13.52
CA ALA A 173 6.71 9.28 -13.86
C ALA A 173 8.15 8.73 -13.79
N LEU A 174 9.14 9.49 -14.29
CA LEU A 174 10.55 9.11 -14.19
C LEU A 174 11.00 8.97 -12.73
N GLN A 175 10.62 9.91 -11.86
CA GLN A 175 10.96 9.83 -10.44
C GLN A 175 10.30 8.62 -9.76
N LEU A 176 8.99 8.43 -9.96
CA LEU A 176 8.24 7.34 -9.32
C LEU A 176 8.67 5.96 -9.83
N ASN A 177 9.10 5.85 -11.08
CA ASN A 177 9.60 4.60 -11.64
C ASN A 177 10.98 4.15 -11.10
N MET A 178 11.70 5.02 -10.38
CA MET A 178 12.92 4.64 -9.67
C MET A 178 12.63 3.79 -8.43
N LEU A 179 11.40 3.88 -7.88
CA LEU A 179 11.00 3.07 -6.74
C LEU A 179 10.72 1.63 -7.15
N LYS A 180 11.15 0.71 -6.30
CA LYS A 180 10.86 -0.71 -6.44
C LYS A 180 9.40 -0.96 -6.06
N VAL A 181 8.76 -1.91 -6.75
CA VAL A 181 7.40 -2.34 -6.44
C VAL A 181 7.30 -3.85 -6.37
N ARG A 182 6.42 -4.36 -5.51
CA ARG A 182 6.04 -5.78 -5.44
C ARG A 182 4.54 -5.91 -5.26
N SER A 183 3.94 -6.87 -5.95
CA SER A 183 2.54 -7.24 -5.71
C SER A 183 2.42 -7.93 -4.35
N LEU A 184 1.34 -7.64 -3.64
CA LEU A 184 1.02 -8.27 -2.35
C LEU A 184 0.33 -9.62 -2.56
N ILE A 185 0.56 -10.57 -1.65
CA ILE A 185 -0.23 -11.80 -1.53
C ILE A 185 -1.43 -11.48 -0.65
N LEU A 186 -2.58 -11.20 -1.27
CA LEU A 186 -3.83 -10.83 -0.61
C LEU A 186 -4.91 -11.91 -0.83
N PRO A 187 -5.98 -11.92 0.00
CA PRO A 187 -7.14 -12.75 -0.26
C PRO A 187 -7.77 -12.47 -1.62
N ASP A 188 -8.49 -13.46 -2.14
CA ASP A 188 -9.21 -13.34 -3.40
C ASP A 188 -10.14 -12.11 -3.38
N GLY A 189 -10.18 -11.41 -4.50
CA GLY A 189 -10.96 -10.18 -4.64
C GLY A 189 -10.19 -8.91 -4.25
N TYR A 190 -8.94 -8.98 -3.80
CA TYR A 190 -8.09 -7.81 -3.56
C TYR A 190 -6.83 -7.83 -4.42
N ILE A 191 -6.47 -6.65 -4.93
CA ILE A 191 -5.22 -6.38 -5.62
C ILE A 191 -4.47 -5.35 -4.79
N GLY A 192 -3.18 -5.53 -4.58
CA GLY A 192 -2.39 -4.56 -3.84
C GLY A 192 -0.92 -4.58 -4.20
N THR A 193 -0.28 -3.44 -3.98
CA THR A 193 1.12 -3.21 -4.30
C THR A 193 1.80 -2.52 -3.13
N ILE A 194 3.05 -2.90 -2.86
CA ILE A 194 3.98 -2.13 -2.03
C ILE A 194 5.03 -1.49 -2.91
N ALA A 195 5.38 -0.24 -2.61
CA ALA A 195 6.50 0.50 -3.18
C ALA A 195 7.50 0.86 -2.08
N PHE A 196 8.80 0.83 -2.38
CA PHE A 196 9.86 1.11 -1.41
C PHE A 196 11.14 1.57 -2.11
N SER A 197 11.98 2.30 -1.37
CA SER A 197 13.36 2.60 -1.73
C SER A 197 14.30 1.72 -0.91
N ASP A 198 15.41 1.27 -1.51
CA ASP A 198 16.51 0.68 -0.73
C ASP A 198 17.22 1.74 0.13
#